data_AF-A0A078H298-F1
#
_entry.id   AF-A0A078H298-F1
#
_cell.length_a   1.000
_cell.length_b   1.000
_cell.length_c   1.000
_cell.angle_alpha   90.00
_cell.angle_beta   90.00
_cell.angle_gamma   90.00
#
_symmetry.space_group_name_H-M   'P 1'
#
loop_
_entity.id
_entity.type
_entity.pdbx_description
1 polymer ?
#
loop_
_entity_poly.entity_id
_entity_poly.type
_entity_poly.pdbx_seq_one_letter_code
_entity_poly.pdbx_strand_id
1 'polypeptide(L)'
;MDSKGDDGSREMLLKLQEKIEKATSELKAKPQIRDAELDKVFDAEEVGHVCDLCDRDLASDPERPNASLRSLQEACVLACGHVYHFKCLRGTTLDLDNPSCILCIR
;
A
#
# COMPACT_ATOMS: atom_id res chain seq x y z
N MET A 1 43.43 44.42 5.19
CA MET A 1 42.33 43.47 5.48
C MET A 1 41.50 43.46 4.20
N ASP A 2 41.82 42.58 3.26
CA ASP A 2 41.30 42.71 1.89
C ASP A 2 40.88 41.33 1.38
N SER A 3 39.75 40.84 1.87
CA SER A 3 39.08 39.66 1.35
C SER A 3 38.24 40.06 0.14
N LYS A 4 38.90 40.20 -1.02
CA LYS A 4 38.24 40.48 -2.29
C LYS A 4 38.22 39.21 -3.13
N GLY A 5 37.11 38.48 -3.08
CA GLY A 5 36.89 37.36 -4.00
C GLY A 5 35.79 36.39 -3.58
N ASP A 6 34.52 36.79 -3.74
CA ASP A 6 33.40 35.83 -3.63
C ASP A 6 32.17 36.17 -4.50
N ASP A 7 32.25 37.20 -5.36
CA ASP A 7 31.10 37.63 -6.17
C ASP A 7 30.71 36.60 -7.24
N GLY A 8 31.68 35.95 -7.88
CA GLY A 8 31.42 34.97 -8.94
C GLY A 8 30.80 33.65 -8.44
N SER A 9 31.26 33.16 -7.29
CA SER A 9 30.71 31.96 -6.65
C SER A 9 29.27 32.17 -6.19
N ARG A 10 28.98 33.36 -5.64
CA ARG A 10 27.64 33.76 -5.23
C ARG A 10 26.68 33.90 -6.41
N GLU A 11 27.13 34.47 -7.52
CA GLU A 11 26.33 34.58 -8.74
C GLU A 11 25.98 33.21 -9.33
N MET A 12 26.93 32.27 -9.32
CA MET A 12 26.71 30.91 -9.80
C MET A 12 25.67 30.16 -8.94
N LEU A 13 25.70 30.35 -7.62
CA LEU A 13 24.71 29.77 -6.69
C LEU A 13 23.30 30.28 -6.95
N LEU A 14 23.15 31.59 -7.21
CA LEU A 14 21.83 32.18 -7.53
C LEU A 14 21.27 31.62 -8.85
N LYS A 15 22.11 31.48 -9.88
CA LYS A 15 21.73 30.88 -11.16
C LYS A 15 21.34 29.40 -11.04
N LEU A 16 21.94 28.67 -10.10
CA LEU A 16 21.60 27.27 -9.83
C LEU A 16 20.25 27.17 -9.11
N GLN A 17 19.99 28.03 -8.12
CA GLN A 17 18.70 28.08 -7.42
C GLN A 17 17.55 28.39 -8.38
N GLU A 18 17.70 29.39 -9.25
CA GLU A 18 16.68 29.76 -10.24
C GLU A 18 16.36 28.59 -11.20
N LYS A 19 17.38 27.86 -11.64
CA LYS A 19 17.20 26.68 -12.50
C LYS A 19 16.45 25.54 -11.80
N ILE A 20 16.71 25.32 -10.50
CA ILE A 20 16.01 24.31 -9.70
C ILE A 20 14.54 24.70 -9.50
N GLU A 21 14.26 25.97 -9.19
CA GLU A 21 12.89 26.46 -9.01
C GLU A 21 12.07 26.35 -10.30
N LYS A 22 12.68 26.70 -11.44
CA LYS A 22 12.06 26.54 -12.75
C LYS A 22 11.78 25.06 -13.07
N ALA A 23 12.75 24.17 -12.88
CA ALA A 23 12.58 22.74 -13.15
C ALA A 23 11.52 22.09 -12.24
N THR A 24 11.47 22.49 -10.96
CA THR A 24 10.45 21.99 -10.01
C THR A 24 9.06 22.53 -10.32
N SER A 25 8.96 23.78 -10.77
CA SER A 25 7.70 24.38 -11.25
C SER A 25 7.17 23.68 -12.51
N GLU A 26 8.04 23.37 -13.47
CA GLU A 26 7.70 22.61 -14.68
C GLU A 26 7.29 21.16 -14.36
N LEU A 27 7.91 20.53 -13.36
CA LEU A 27 7.51 19.20 -12.86
C LEU A 27 6.17 19.22 -12.11
N LYS A 28 5.86 20.31 -11.40
CA LYS A 28 4.56 20.49 -10.71
C LYS A 28 3.44 20.83 -11.68
N ALA A 29 3.76 21.47 -12.81
CA ALA A 29 2.83 21.81 -13.88
C ALA A 29 2.57 20.64 -14.86
N LYS A 30 3.48 19.66 -14.93
CA LYS A 30 3.16 18.39 -15.60
C LYS A 30 2.22 17.61 -14.70
N PRO A 31 1.04 17.20 -15.19
CA PRO A 31 0.22 16.26 -14.46
C PRO A 31 1.10 15.01 -14.27
N GLN A 32 1.41 14.69 -13.02
CA GLN A 32 1.76 13.32 -12.68
C GLN A 32 0.62 12.49 -13.26
N ILE A 33 0.94 11.49 -14.07
CA ILE A 33 -0.03 10.65 -14.76
C ILE A 33 -0.89 9.99 -13.68
N ARG A 34 -1.94 10.69 -13.25
CA ARG A 34 -3.03 10.21 -12.42
C ARG A 34 -4.10 9.83 -13.42
N ASP A 35 -3.82 8.75 -14.15
CA ASP A 35 -4.85 8.06 -14.89
C ASP A 35 -5.85 7.51 -13.86
N ALA A 36 -6.89 8.30 -13.58
CA ALA A 36 -8.04 7.89 -12.76
C ALA A 36 -8.79 6.70 -13.38
N GLU A 37 -8.45 6.33 -14.62
CA GLU A 37 -8.92 5.14 -15.30
C GLU A 37 -8.12 3.88 -14.90
N LEU A 38 -6.85 4.02 -14.52
CA LEU A 38 -6.05 2.87 -14.05
C LEU A 38 -6.42 2.47 -12.62
N ASP A 39 -6.84 3.42 -11.77
CA ASP A 39 -7.29 3.15 -10.39
C ASP A 39 -8.52 2.22 -10.35
N LYS A 40 -9.37 2.26 -11.38
CA LYS A 40 -10.56 1.39 -11.51
C LYS A 40 -10.23 -0.05 -11.91
N VAL A 41 -9.03 -0.28 -12.44
CA VAL A 41 -8.52 -1.64 -12.72
C VAL A 41 -8.01 -2.30 -11.45
N PHE A 42 -7.88 -1.54 -10.37
CA PHE A 42 -7.45 -2.01 -9.07
C PHE A 42 -8.59 -2.02 -8.05
N ASP A 43 -9.87 -1.89 -8.38
CA ASP A 43 -10.87 -2.26 -7.38
C ASP A 43 -10.73 -3.78 -7.09
N ALA A 44 -10.66 -4.13 -5.80
CA ALA A 44 -10.62 -5.52 -5.36
C ALA A 44 -11.99 -6.12 -5.67
N GLU A 45 -12.05 -6.96 -6.69
CA GLU A 45 -13.28 -7.66 -7.05
C GLU A 45 -13.63 -8.64 -5.93
N GLU A 46 -14.81 -8.49 -5.33
CA GLU A 46 -15.28 -9.35 -4.25
C GLU A 46 -15.38 -10.79 -4.75
N VAL A 47 -14.80 -11.74 -4.00
CA VAL A 47 -14.89 -13.17 -4.36
C VAL A 47 -16.18 -13.81 -3.85
N GLY A 48 -17.01 -13.05 -3.11
CA GLY A 48 -18.30 -13.50 -2.60
C GLY A 48 -18.18 -14.49 -1.44
N HIS A 49 -17.01 -14.57 -0.82
CA HIS A 49 -16.72 -15.44 0.31
C HIS A 49 -16.18 -14.60 1.45
N VAL A 50 -16.74 -14.78 2.64
CA VAL A 50 -16.41 -13.97 3.82
C VAL A 50 -15.54 -14.73 4.80
N CYS A 51 -14.66 -14.01 5.48
CA CYS A 51 -13.87 -14.54 6.58
C CYS A 51 -14.73 -14.66 7.84
N ASP A 52 -14.79 -15.85 8.42
CA ASP A 52 -15.56 -16.20 9.62
C ASP A 52 -15.06 -15.52 10.92
N LEU A 53 -14.01 -14.70 10.84
CA LEU A 53 -13.46 -13.96 11.99
C LEU A 53 -13.72 -12.45 11.92
N CYS A 54 -13.60 -11.85 10.72
CA CYS A 54 -13.65 -10.40 10.56
C CYS A 54 -14.84 -9.91 9.70
N ASP A 55 -15.67 -10.84 9.21
CA ASP A 55 -16.87 -10.61 8.41
C ASP A 55 -16.64 -9.79 7.13
N ARG A 56 -15.40 -9.81 6.61
CA ARG A 56 -15.02 -9.14 5.35
C ARG A 56 -14.76 -10.17 4.26
N ASP A 57 -14.93 -9.75 3.02
CA ASP A 57 -14.63 -10.57 1.84
C ASP A 57 -13.15 -11.03 1.85
N LEU A 58 -12.90 -12.26 1.42
CA LEU A 58 -11.57 -12.87 1.40
C LEU A 58 -10.60 -12.16 0.44
N ALA A 59 -11.11 -11.41 -0.54
CA ALA A 59 -10.33 -10.53 -1.40
C ALA A 59 -10.00 -9.17 -0.76
N SER A 60 -10.62 -8.82 0.37
CA SER A 60 -10.36 -7.55 1.08
C SER A 60 -9.27 -7.70 2.13
N ASP A 61 -8.36 -6.71 2.24
CA ASP A 61 -7.26 -6.80 3.22
C ASP A 61 -7.82 -6.41 4.59
N PRO A 62 -7.70 -7.28 5.62
CA PRO A 62 -8.29 -7.01 6.93
C PRO A 62 -7.67 -5.79 7.63
N GLU A 63 -6.43 -5.42 7.32
CA GLU A 63 -5.73 -4.25 7.85
C GLU A 63 -5.93 -3.01 6.97
N ARG A 64 -6.12 -3.19 5.65
CA ARG A 64 -6.27 -2.12 4.66
C ARG A 64 -7.41 -2.43 3.69
N PRO A 65 -8.67 -2.29 4.11
CA PRO A 65 -9.83 -2.71 3.31
C PRO A 65 -9.99 -1.98 1.96
N ASN A 66 -9.38 -0.80 1.81
CA ASN A 66 -9.41 -0.03 0.56
C ASN A 66 -8.16 -0.26 -0.31
N ALA A 67 -7.23 -1.11 0.12
CA ALA A 67 -6.03 -1.42 -0.64
C ALA A 67 -6.28 -2.68 -1.47
N SER A 68 -6.15 -2.53 -2.78
CA SER A 68 -6.17 -3.66 -3.69
C SER A 68 -4.82 -4.32 -3.74
N LEU A 69 -4.68 -5.38 -2.96
CA LEU A 69 -3.51 -6.23 -3.00
C LEU A 69 -3.87 -7.52 -3.75
N ARG A 70 -4.15 -7.37 -5.06
CA ARG A 70 -4.42 -8.49 -6.00
C ARG A 70 -3.41 -9.65 -5.95
N SER A 71 -2.29 -9.51 -5.25
CA SER A 71 -1.16 -10.42 -5.32
C SER A 71 -0.89 -11.30 -4.10
N LEU A 72 -1.55 -11.16 -2.94
CA LEU A 72 -1.07 -11.87 -1.72
C LEU A 72 -2.13 -12.30 -0.68
N GLN A 73 -3.43 -12.21 -0.96
CA GLN A 73 -4.42 -12.69 0.02
C GLN A 73 -4.63 -14.19 -0.07
N GLU A 74 -3.94 -14.88 0.82
CA GLU A 74 -4.17 -16.28 1.09
C GLU A 74 -5.39 -16.43 2.00
N ALA A 75 -6.34 -17.26 1.58
CA ALA A 75 -7.43 -17.73 2.41
C ALA A 75 -7.13 -19.14 2.92
N CYS A 76 -7.54 -19.43 4.15
CA CYS A 76 -7.42 -20.75 4.76
C CYS A 76 -8.81 -21.36 4.90
N VAL A 77 -8.98 -22.56 4.35
CA VAL A 77 -10.17 -23.39 4.58
C VAL A 77 -9.75 -24.53 5.50
N LEU A 78 -10.35 -24.62 6.68
CA LEU A 78 -10.07 -25.68 7.64
C LEU A 78 -10.87 -26.94 7.32
N ALA A 79 -10.44 -28.09 7.85
CA ALA A 79 -11.13 -29.37 7.64
C ALA A 79 -12.59 -29.38 8.13
N CYS A 80 -12.94 -28.51 9.08
CA CYS A 80 -14.31 -28.31 9.55
C CYS A 80 -15.19 -27.49 8.59
N GLY A 81 -14.62 -26.90 7.54
CA GLY A 81 -15.32 -26.10 6.54
C GLY A 81 -15.28 -24.58 6.78
N HIS A 82 -14.84 -24.11 7.95
CA HIS A 82 -14.69 -22.67 8.20
C HIS A 82 -13.55 -22.05 7.39
N VAL A 83 -13.76 -20.80 6.98
CA VAL A 83 -12.89 -20.05 6.07
C VAL A 83 -12.44 -18.74 6.70
N TYR A 84 -11.14 -18.46 6.59
CA TYR A 84 -10.51 -17.28 7.18
C TYR A 84 -9.52 -16.65 6.21
N HIS A 85 -9.26 -15.34 6.35
CA HIS A 85 -7.99 -14.80 5.84
C HIS A 85 -6.82 -15.45 6.58
N PHE A 86 -5.72 -15.75 5.90
CA PHE A 86 -4.51 -16.27 6.52
C PHE A 86 -4.02 -15.36 7.66
N LYS A 87 -4.06 -14.04 7.46
CA LYS A 87 -3.72 -13.04 8.50
C LYS A 87 -4.63 -13.13 9.73
N CYS A 88 -5.94 -13.27 9.51
CA CYS A 88 -6.93 -13.41 10.58
C CYS A 88 -6.68 -14.69 11.38
N LEU A 89 -6.47 -15.81 10.71
CA LEU A 89 -6.19 -17.08 11.36
C LEU A 89 -4.85 -17.06 12.11
N ARG A 90 -3.78 -16.51 11.52
CA ARG A 90 -2.46 -16.36 12.18
C ARG A 90 -2.52 -15.56 13.47
N GLY A 91 -3.42 -14.58 13.58
CA GLY A 91 -3.61 -13.82 14.82
C GLY A 91 -4.15 -14.64 16.00
N THR A 92 -4.62 -15.85 15.75
CA THR A 92 -5.41 -16.64 16.70
C THR A 92 -4.75 -17.96 17.10
N THR A 93 -3.82 -18.45 16.29
CA THR A 93 -3.04 -19.67 16.54
C THR A 93 -1.58 -19.44 16.19
N LEU A 94 -0.68 -20.00 17.01
CA LEU A 94 0.76 -20.01 16.74
C LEU A 94 1.17 -21.17 15.81
N ASP A 95 0.36 -22.22 15.76
CA ASP A 95 0.56 -23.36 14.86
C ASP A 95 -0.23 -23.12 13.57
N LEU A 96 0.52 -22.88 12.48
CA LEU A 96 0.01 -22.63 11.13
C LEU A 96 0.02 -23.89 10.26
N ASP A 97 0.72 -24.94 10.67
CA ASP A 97 0.76 -26.22 9.96
C ASP A 97 -0.52 -27.02 10.26
N ASN A 98 -1.03 -26.92 11.49
CA ASN A 98 -2.30 -27.51 11.90
C ASN A 98 -3.17 -26.53 12.72
N PRO A 99 -3.68 -25.47 12.08
CA PRO A 99 -4.45 -24.45 12.77
C PRO A 99 -5.79 -25.00 13.29
N SER A 100 -6.07 -24.75 14.56
CA SER A 100 -7.36 -25.10 15.17
C SER A 100 -8.45 -24.10 14.77
N CYS A 101 -9.65 -24.61 14.49
CA CYS A 101 -10.79 -23.75 14.23
C CYS A 101 -11.31 -23.14 15.53
N ILE A 102 -11.22 -21.82 15.65
CA ILE A 102 -11.70 -21.06 16.82
C ILE A 102 -13.20 -21.20 17.02
N LEU A 103 -13.98 -21.36 15.93
CA LEU A 103 -15.43 -21.49 16.00
C LEU A 103 -15.89 -22.88 16.42
N CYS A 104 -15.13 -23.94 16.11
CA CYS A 104 -15.48 -25.31 16.51
C CYS A 104 -15.07 -25.65 17.95
N ILE A 105 -14.09 -24.92 18.50
CA ILE A 105 -13.62 -25.13 19.89
C ILE A 105 -14.33 -24.24 20.91
N ARG A 106 -15.21 -23.34 20.45
CA ARG A 106 -16.02 -22.46 21.30
C ARG A 106 -17.41 -23.02 21.56
#